data_AF-A0A7S2FZG3-F1
#
_entry.id   AF-A0A7S2FZG3-F1
#
_cell.length_a   1.000
_cell.length_b   1.000
_cell.length_c   1.000
_cell.angle_alpha   90.00
_cell.angle_beta   90.00
_cell.angle_gamma   90.00
#
_symmetry.space_group_name_H-M   'P 1'
#
loop_
_entity.id
_entity.type
_entity.pdbx_description
1 polymer ?
#
loop_
_entity_poly.entity_id
_entity_poly.type
_entity_poly.pdbx_seq_one_letter_code
_entity_poly.pdbx_strand_id
1 'polypeptide(L)'
;DSHTATHGAFGALAFGIGTSEVEHVLATQTLPQAKAKNMLIRVDGELAPGVTSKDLVLHVCGIIGTAGGTGCCIEFSGSAIEKLSMEARMSISNMAIEAGARAG
;
A
#
# COMPACT_ATOMS: atom_id res chain seq x y z
N ASP A 1 9.95 -7.95 -6.27
CA ASP A 1 9.89 -6.49 -6.53
C ASP A 1 9.29 -5.79 -5.32
N SER A 2 9.86 -4.68 -4.84
CA SER A 2 9.37 -3.98 -3.63
C SER A 2 7.97 -3.40 -3.83
N HIS A 3 7.65 -2.95 -5.05
CA HIS A 3 6.39 -2.32 -5.42
C HIS A 3 5.31 -3.31 -5.86
N THR A 4 5.47 -4.60 -5.53
CA THR A 4 4.42 -5.63 -5.68
C THR A 4 3.11 -5.21 -4.98
N ALA A 5 3.19 -4.32 -3.97
CA ALA A 5 2.07 -3.68 -3.29
C ALA A 5 1.08 -2.96 -4.23
N THR A 6 1.49 -2.61 -5.46
CA THR A 6 0.59 -2.04 -6.48
C THR A 6 -0.70 -2.85 -6.68
N HIS A 7 -0.65 -4.18 -6.51
CA HIS A 7 -1.83 -5.04 -6.66
C HIS A 7 -2.87 -4.90 -5.54
N GLY A 8 -2.54 -4.22 -4.44
CA GLY A 8 -3.49 -3.86 -3.37
C GLY A 8 -4.68 -3.07 -3.88
N ALA A 9 -4.51 -2.29 -4.95
CA ALA A 9 -5.59 -1.59 -5.64
C ALA A 9 -6.72 -2.52 -6.13
N PHE A 10 -6.41 -3.79 -6.38
CA PHE A 10 -7.37 -4.82 -6.80
C PHE A 10 -7.92 -5.65 -5.63
N GLY A 11 -7.68 -5.22 -4.39
CA GLY A 11 -8.09 -5.93 -3.18
C GLY A 11 -7.23 -7.16 -2.86
N ALA A 12 -6.04 -7.27 -3.47
CA ALA A 12 -5.11 -8.37 -3.21
C ALA A 12 -4.15 -8.01 -2.07
N LEU A 13 -3.92 -8.94 -1.15
CA LEU A 13 -2.78 -8.83 -0.23
C LEU A 13 -1.49 -9.14 -1.00
N ALA A 14 -0.79 -8.10 -1.43
CA ALA A 14 0.40 -8.24 -2.28
C ALA A 14 1.58 -7.47 -1.68
N PHE A 15 2.74 -8.12 -1.60
CA PHE A 15 3.96 -7.55 -1.04
C PHE A 15 5.20 -8.23 -1.61
N GLY A 16 6.32 -7.50 -1.62
CA GLY A 16 7.60 -8.04 -2.06
C GLY A 16 8.19 -9.03 -1.05
N ILE A 17 8.78 -10.11 -1.56
CA ILE A 17 9.54 -11.09 -0.78
C ILE A 17 10.93 -11.27 -1.40
N GLY A 18 11.90 -11.71 -0.60
CA GLY A 18 13.27 -11.97 -1.03
C GLY A 18 13.40 -13.23 -1.88
N THR A 19 14.49 -13.36 -2.65
CA THR A 19 14.70 -14.51 -3.55
C THR A 19 14.66 -15.85 -2.82
N SER A 20 15.29 -15.95 -1.64
CA SER A 20 15.25 -17.18 -0.82
C SER A 20 13.84 -17.49 -0.30
N GLU A 21 13.01 -16.47 -0.05
CA GLU A 21 11.60 -16.66 0.31
C GLU A 21 10.81 -17.18 -0.91
N VAL A 22 11.10 -16.71 -2.12
CA VAL A 22 10.50 -17.23 -3.36
C VAL A 22 10.80 -18.71 -3.54
N GLU A 23 12.06 -19.12 -3.40
CA GLU A 23 12.46 -20.54 -3.47
C GLU A 23 11.70 -21.39 -2.43
N HIS A 24 11.57 -20.89 -1.20
CA HIS A 24 10.82 -21.56 -0.14
C HIS A 24 9.32 -21.69 -0.47
N VAL A 25 8.70 -20.63 -1.01
CA VAL A 25 7.29 -20.67 -1.45
C VAL A 25 7.10 -21.67 -2.59
N LEU A 26 8.00 -21.70 -3.56
CA LEU A 26 7.93 -22.66 -4.67
C LEU A 26 8.05 -24.11 -4.18
N ALA A 27 8.91 -24.37 -3.18
CA ALA A 27 9.10 -25.70 -2.63
C ALA A 27 7.99 -26.15 -1.67
N THR A 28 7.44 -25.24 -0.86
CA THR A 28 6.57 -25.60 0.28
C THR A 28 5.13 -25.08 0.17
N GLN A 29 4.87 -24.14 -0.74
CA GLN A 29 3.62 -23.39 -0.82
C GLN A 29 3.27 -22.61 0.45
N THR A 30 4.28 -22.33 1.29
CA THR A 30 4.12 -21.57 2.54
C THR A 30 5.15 -20.47 2.64
N LEU A 31 4.83 -19.42 3.41
CA LEU A 31 5.76 -18.33 3.70
C LEU A 31 5.64 -17.96 5.18
N PRO A 32 6.68 -18.19 6.00
CA PRO A 32 6.69 -17.72 7.38
C PRO A 32 6.69 -16.19 7.41
N GLN A 33 5.72 -15.58 8.08
CA GLN A 33 5.60 -14.13 8.20
C GLN A 33 5.18 -13.73 9.62
N ALA A 34 5.72 -12.61 10.10
CA ALA A 34 5.17 -11.95 11.27
C ALA A 34 3.82 -11.31 10.90
N LYS A 35 2.82 -11.44 11.77
CA LYS A 35 1.51 -10.83 11.54
C LYS A 35 1.63 -9.31 11.52
N ALA A 36 1.28 -8.69 10.40
CA ALA A 36 1.20 -7.24 10.28
C ALA A 36 0.01 -6.67 11.07
N LYS A 37 0.15 -5.44 11.56
CA LYS A 37 -0.97 -4.66 12.10
C LYS A 37 -1.77 -4.02 10.97
N ASN A 38 -3.01 -3.64 11.23
CA ASN A 38 -3.82 -2.89 10.27
C ASN A 38 -3.67 -1.39 10.58
N MET A 39 -3.42 -0.60 9.53
CA MET A 39 -3.41 0.86 9.60
C MET A 39 -4.42 1.41 8.61
N LEU A 40 -5.46 2.09 9.10
CA LEU A 40 -6.46 2.70 8.24
C LEU A 40 -6.08 4.13 7.90
N ILE A 41 -5.98 4.44 6.61
CA ILE A 41 -5.83 5.80 6.09
C ILE A 41 -7.14 6.17 5.41
N ARG A 42 -7.94 6.94 6.13
CA ARG A 42 -9.26 7.38 5.68
C ARG A 42 -9.19 8.79 5.11
N VAL A 43 -9.56 8.94 3.85
CA VAL A 43 -9.62 10.23 3.14
C VAL A 43 -11.03 10.46 2.62
N ASP A 44 -11.72 11.39 3.27
CA ASP A 44 -13.09 11.79 2.92
C ASP A 44 -13.11 13.16 2.22
N GLY A 45 -14.17 13.42 1.45
CA GLY A 45 -14.34 14.62 0.64
C GLY A 45 -13.98 14.41 -0.84
N GLU A 46 -13.59 15.50 -1.49
CA GLU A 46 -13.20 15.57 -2.90
C GLU A 46 -11.82 16.20 -3.04
N LEU A 47 -11.04 15.69 -3.98
CA LEU A 47 -9.75 16.30 -4.31
C LEU A 47 -9.98 17.63 -5.04
N ALA A 48 -9.22 18.65 -4.63
CA ALA A 48 -9.27 19.95 -5.29
C ALA A 48 -8.82 19.83 -6.77
N PRO A 49 -9.28 20.74 -7.65
CA PRO A 49 -8.87 20.71 -9.05
C PRO A 49 -7.34 20.69 -9.21
N GLY A 50 -6.83 19.73 -9.99
CA GLY A 50 -5.40 19.54 -10.22
C GLY A 50 -4.68 18.69 -9.18
N VAL A 51 -5.31 18.33 -8.06
CA VAL A 51 -4.75 17.39 -7.06
C VAL A 51 -4.93 15.96 -7.55
N THR A 52 -3.85 15.19 -7.56
CA THR A 52 -3.81 13.81 -8.06
C THR A 52 -3.67 12.80 -6.91
N SER A 53 -3.79 11.51 -7.23
CA SER A 53 -3.49 10.43 -6.28
C SER A 53 -2.04 10.45 -5.78
N LYS A 54 -1.11 10.95 -6.60
CA LYS A 54 0.30 11.10 -6.21
C LYS A 54 0.48 12.18 -5.14
N ASP A 55 -0.22 13.30 -5.28
CA ASP A 55 -0.18 14.37 -4.27
C ASP A 55 -0.80 13.89 -2.95
N LEU A 56 -1.91 13.15 -3.03
CA LEU A 56 -2.56 12.52 -1.88
C LEU A 56 -1.59 11.61 -1.12
N VAL A 57 -0.94 10.66 -1.81
CA VAL A 57 -0.05 9.71 -1.12
C VAL A 57 1.23 10.37 -0.61
N LEU A 58 1.76 11.37 -1.31
CA LEU A 58 2.89 12.16 -0.82
C LEU A 58 2.51 12.96 0.43
N HIS A 59 1.29 13.51 0.48
CA HIS A 59 0.78 14.18 1.67
C HIS A 59 0.65 13.21 2.86
N VAL A 60 0.10 12.01 2.61
CA VAL A 60 0.03 10.93 3.60
C VAL A 60 1.42 10.58 4.13
N CYS A 61 2.40 10.31 3.26
CA CYS A 61 3.79 10.02 3.65
C CYS A 61 4.42 11.19 4.42
N GLY A 62 4.07 12.44 4.10
CA GLY A 62 4.51 13.62 4.84
C GLY A 62 3.95 13.70 6.26
N ILE A 63 2.75 13.17 6.50
CA ILE A 63 2.11 13.12 7.83
C ILE A 63 2.69 11.99 8.69
N ILE A 64 2.74 10.77 8.14
CA ILE A 64 3.12 9.59 8.92
C ILE A 64 4.64 9.33 8.92
N GLY A 65 5.38 10.00 8.04
CA GLY A 65 6.81 9.81 7.83
C GLY A 65 7.14 8.54 7.06
N THR A 66 8.41 8.40 6.66
CA THR A 66 8.91 7.28 5.84
C THR A 66 8.90 5.93 6.54
N ALA A 67 8.72 5.90 7.86
CA ALA A 67 8.63 4.68 8.67
C ALA A 67 7.26 4.53 9.36
N GLY A 68 6.29 5.41 9.07
CA GLY A 68 5.00 5.45 9.76
C GLY A 68 4.19 4.17 9.64
N GLY A 69 4.30 3.47 8.51
CA GLY A 69 3.62 2.21 8.22
C GLY A 69 4.40 0.95 8.64
N THR A 70 5.56 1.08 9.30
CA THR A 70 6.43 -0.08 9.60
C THR A 70 5.68 -1.16 10.38
N GLY A 71 5.72 -2.40 9.87
CA GLY A 71 5.04 -3.54 10.48
C GLY A 71 3.51 -3.54 10.29
N CYS A 72 2.97 -2.67 9.45
CA CYS A 72 1.55 -2.57 9.15
C CYS A 72 1.25 -2.90 7.68
N CYS A 73 0.03 -3.37 7.43
CA CYS A 73 -0.64 -3.22 6.14
C CYS A 73 -1.49 -1.95 6.21
N ILE A 74 -1.29 -1.05 5.25
CA ILE A 74 -2.12 0.14 5.11
C ILE A 74 -3.40 -0.26 4.37
N GLU A 75 -4.52 0.29 4.79
CA GLU A 75 -5.79 0.21 4.09
C GLU A 75 -6.23 1.64 3.75
N PHE A 76 -6.39 1.95 2.46
CA PHE A 76 -6.89 3.24 2.01
C PHE A 76 -8.41 3.18 1.85
N SER A 77 -9.12 4.06 2.56
CA SER A 77 -10.59 4.10 2.55
C SER A 77 -11.12 5.53 2.45
N GLY A 78 -12.43 5.66 2.30
CA GLY A 78 -13.12 6.95 2.33
C GLY A 78 -13.51 7.45 0.93
N SER A 79 -14.39 8.46 0.91
CA SER A 79 -15.06 8.86 -0.33
C SER A 79 -14.09 9.37 -1.41
N ALA A 80 -12.95 9.94 -1.01
CA ALA A 80 -11.95 10.39 -1.97
C ALA A 80 -11.30 9.20 -2.68
N ILE A 81 -10.94 8.14 -1.94
CA ILE A 81 -10.33 6.91 -2.48
C ILE A 81 -11.30 6.17 -3.40
N GLU A 82 -12.57 6.09 -3.01
CA GLU A 82 -13.62 5.46 -3.82
C GLU A 82 -13.84 6.15 -5.17
N LYS A 83 -13.67 7.47 -5.23
CA LYS A 83 -13.79 8.26 -6.47
C LYS A 83 -12.58 8.15 -7.41
N LEU A 84 -11.46 7.59 -6.96
CA LEU A 84 -10.26 7.42 -7.78
C LEU A 84 -10.45 6.32 -8.83
N SER A 85 -9.85 6.52 -10.00
CA SER A 85 -9.70 5.48 -11.01
C SER A 85 -8.81 4.34 -10.51
N MET A 86 -8.87 3.18 -11.17
CA MET A 86 -8.01 2.05 -10.82
C MET A 86 -6.52 2.38 -10.93
N GLU A 87 -6.09 3.08 -11.97
CA GLU A 87 -4.70 3.53 -12.14
C GLU A 87 -4.26 4.46 -11.00
N ALA A 88 -5.17 5.34 -10.58
CA ALA A 88 -4.92 6.23 -9.46
C ALA A 88 -4.79 5.45 -8.16
N ARG A 89 -5.64 4.43 -7.91
CA ARG A 89 -5.54 3.51 -6.75
C ARG A 89 -4.25 2.70 -6.77
N MET A 90 -3.85 2.18 -7.93
CA MET A 90 -2.56 1.49 -8.12
C MET A 90 -1.39 2.38 -7.72
N SER A 91 -1.44 3.67 -8.06
CA SER A 91 -0.39 4.64 -7.69
C SER A 91 -0.26 4.82 -6.16
N ILE A 92 -1.38 4.86 -5.43
CA ILE A 92 -1.36 4.97 -3.95
C ILE A 92 -0.86 3.67 -3.32
N SER A 93 -1.36 2.52 -3.81
CA SER A 93 -1.01 1.18 -3.30
C SER A 93 0.49 0.90 -3.49
N ASN A 94 1.01 1.27 -4.66
CA ASN A 94 2.44 1.22 -4.99
C ASN A 94 3.28 2.00 -3.97
N MET A 95 2.79 3.19 -3.58
CA MET A 95 3.51 4.12 -2.74
C MET A 95 3.34 3.88 -1.22
N ALA A 96 2.63 2.83 -0.82
CA ALA A 96 2.56 2.41 0.58
C ALA A 96 3.95 1.99 1.11
N ILE A 97 4.83 1.53 0.21
CA ILE A 97 6.21 1.13 0.53
C ILE A 97 7.05 2.32 1.00
N GLU A 98 6.81 3.52 0.46
CA GLU A 98 7.49 4.77 0.83
C GLU A 98 7.14 5.22 2.25
N ALA A 99 5.99 4.79 2.78
CA ALA A 99 5.63 4.94 4.19
C ALA A 99 6.20 3.81 5.08
N GLY A 100 6.93 2.85 4.51
CA GLY A 100 7.48 1.69 5.21
C GLY A 100 6.47 0.56 5.46
N ALA A 101 5.29 0.61 4.84
CA ALA A 101 4.28 -0.42 5.01
C ALA A 101 4.64 -1.72 4.28
N ARG A 102 4.07 -2.83 4.75
CA ARG A 102 4.25 -4.15 4.13
C ARG A 102 3.44 -4.28 2.83
N ALA A 103 2.23 -3.74 2.85
CA ALA A 103 1.28 -3.69 1.74
C ALA A 103 0.39 -2.44 1.91
N GLY A 104 -0.28 -2.05 0.84
CA GLY A 104 -1.25 -0.96 0.83
C GLY A 104 -2.13 -0.97 -0.40
#